data_AF-T0M4R8-F1
#
_entry.id   AF-T0M4R8-F1
#
_cell.length_a   1.000
_cell.length_b   1.000
_cell.length_c   1.000
_cell.angle_alpha   90.00
_cell.angle_beta   90.00
_cell.angle_gamma   90.00
#
_symmetry.space_group_name_H-M   'P 1'
#
loop_
_entity.id
_entity.type
_entity.pdbx_description
1 polymer ?
#
loop_
_entity_poly.entity_id
_entity_poly.type
_entity_poly.pdbx_seq_one_letter_code
_entity_poly.pdbx_strand_id
1 'polypeptide(L)'
;MDNNCQDDTPERLYHPKLYGSFLRDFFVGRGLGNTLLNPPPMDSDDVGTHVLGLVGIFGEMESCTSEVLAVTALLYMGNHDIKTVHAAAWRNEDVTKFARCLHSTASTVVRSMKDKYTPAPQPYIPLIVRGCNIHSEVESFIKMIQGDLLIWDTRHWSRPFSLCEWLLKIVQHDEFDLDQLDRPELLEIRQKWKTSADYVGLRAFVNHDIEFWQVKEVDPTHYHDNEPQTTTLADFLSEELTIDEDEEKDKDSSSLDATLSEKNVEEEEGLSAEEQAARLKKEVWPHKLIQLLMIDILDVADALCTTPHVSRDVPYDKFWRSAGAVVFDEATHLSKSDAMIV
;
A
#
# COMPACT_ATOMS: atom_id res chain seq x y z
N MET A 1 -24.11 15.55 30.14
CA MET A 1 -25.01 15.06 29.08
C MET A 1 -24.28 13.89 28.49
N ASP A 2 -24.56 12.71 29.04
CA ASP A 2 -23.76 11.51 28.84
C ASP A 2 -24.34 10.76 27.64
N ASN A 3 -23.67 10.87 26.49
CA ASN A 3 -24.02 10.12 25.30
C ASN A 3 -23.17 8.83 25.27
N ASN A 4 -23.79 7.75 25.73
CA ASN A 4 -23.38 6.38 25.42
C ASN A 4 -23.45 6.17 23.90
N CYS A 5 -22.31 6.16 23.21
CA CYS A 5 -22.18 5.46 21.93
C CYS A 5 -22.00 3.98 22.24
N GLN A 6 -23.08 3.21 22.07
CA GLN A 6 -22.99 1.75 21.99
C GLN A 6 -22.37 1.40 20.64
N ASP A 7 -21.19 0.80 20.72
CA ASP A 7 -20.46 0.23 19.61
C ASP A 7 -21.14 -1.11 19.24
N ASP A 8 -22.10 -1.06 18.31
CA ASP A 8 -22.77 -2.24 17.75
C ASP A 8 -21.80 -2.96 16.79
N THR A 9 -20.82 -3.67 17.35
CA THR A 9 -20.11 -4.71 16.62
C THR A 9 -20.92 -6.01 16.71
N PRO A 10 -21.37 -6.60 15.59
CA PRO A 10 -21.99 -7.91 15.65
C PRO A 10 -20.92 -8.92 16.03
N GLU A 11 -20.95 -9.41 17.28
CA GLU A 11 -20.28 -10.65 17.69
C GLU A 11 -20.82 -11.80 16.84
N ARG A 12 -20.30 -11.96 15.62
CA ARG A 12 -20.49 -13.17 14.83
C ARG A 12 -19.69 -14.26 15.53
N LEU A 13 -20.41 -15.22 16.12
CA LEU A 13 -19.87 -16.46 16.70
C LEU A 13 -19.01 -17.20 15.66
N TYR A 14 -17.71 -16.95 15.70
CA TYR A 14 -16.70 -17.71 14.97
C TYR A 14 -16.72 -19.16 15.46
N HIS A 15 -16.78 -20.11 14.53
CA HIS A 15 -16.68 -21.54 14.85
C HIS A 15 -15.26 -22.07 14.50
N PRO A 16 -14.26 -21.94 15.40
CA PRO A 16 -12.86 -22.28 15.13
C PRO A 16 -12.61 -23.74 14.71
N LYS A 17 -13.58 -24.63 14.96
CA LYS A 17 -13.47 -26.07 14.61
C LYS A 17 -13.55 -26.34 13.11
N LEU A 18 -14.32 -25.56 12.33
CA LEU A 18 -14.43 -25.75 10.87
C LEU A 18 -13.16 -25.26 10.14
N TYR A 19 -12.57 -24.19 10.67
CA TYR A 19 -11.32 -23.61 10.16
C TYR A 19 -10.14 -24.56 10.33
N GLY A 20 -10.05 -25.23 11.49
CA GLY A 20 -8.99 -26.21 11.77
C GLY A 20 -9.02 -27.44 10.87
N SER A 21 -10.21 -27.95 10.49
CA SER A 21 -10.32 -29.08 9.56
C SER A 21 -9.98 -28.70 8.12
N PHE A 22 -10.43 -27.52 7.66
CA PHE A 22 -10.14 -27.02 6.32
C PHE A 22 -8.63 -26.82 6.09
N LEU A 23 -7.97 -26.13 7.02
CA LEU A 23 -6.51 -25.95 6.98
C LEU A 23 -5.78 -27.29 7.00
N ARG A 24 -6.19 -28.21 7.89
CA ARG A 24 -5.57 -29.55 7.97
C ARG A 24 -5.69 -30.32 6.64
N ASP A 25 -6.86 -30.30 6.01
CA ASP A 25 -7.07 -31.08 4.78
C ASP A 25 -6.36 -30.43 3.57
N PHE A 26 -6.16 -29.11 3.58
CA PHE A 26 -5.29 -28.38 2.63
C PHE A 26 -3.80 -28.71 2.84
N PHE A 27 -3.30 -28.63 4.07
CA PHE A 27 -1.89 -28.89 4.41
C PHE A 27 -1.46 -30.36 4.25
N VAL A 28 -2.38 -31.32 4.37
CA VAL A 28 -2.07 -32.76 4.22
C VAL A 28 -2.12 -33.20 2.74
N GLY A 29 -2.29 -32.27 1.79
CA GLY A 29 -2.31 -32.59 0.37
C GLY A 29 -3.47 -33.51 -0.02
N ARG A 30 -4.53 -33.59 0.80
CA ARG A 30 -5.70 -34.43 0.49
C ARG A 30 -6.60 -33.83 -0.57
N GLY A 31 -6.32 -32.59 -0.98
CA GLY A 31 -7.11 -31.84 -1.94
C GLY A 31 -8.50 -31.52 -1.40
N LEU A 32 -9.07 -30.42 -1.87
CA LEU A 32 -10.51 -30.25 -1.77
C LEU A 32 -11.12 -31.28 -2.71
N GLY A 33 -11.80 -32.29 -2.17
CA GLY A 33 -12.53 -33.27 -2.96
C GLY A 33 -13.46 -32.53 -3.91
N ASN A 34 -13.11 -32.51 -5.20
CA ASN A 34 -13.73 -31.79 -6.34
C ASN A 34 -12.95 -30.60 -6.94
N THR A 35 -11.66 -30.40 -6.63
CA THR A 35 -10.80 -29.48 -7.41
C THR A 35 -9.98 -30.23 -8.45
N LEU A 36 -10.00 -29.76 -9.70
CA LEU A 36 -9.25 -30.30 -10.87
C LEU A 36 -7.72 -30.12 -10.76
N LEU A 37 -7.20 -29.84 -9.57
CA LEU A 37 -5.86 -29.30 -9.31
C LEU A 37 -5.06 -30.16 -8.34
N ASN A 38 -5.29 -31.48 -8.32
CA ASN A 38 -4.41 -32.36 -7.56
C ASN A 38 -3.13 -32.61 -8.36
N PRO A 39 -1.94 -32.25 -7.84
CA PRO A 39 -0.69 -32.73 -8.43
C PRO A 39 -0.65 -34.26 -8.32
N PRO A 40 0.05 -34.94 -9.26
CA PRO A 40 0.19 -36.40 -9.20
C PRO A 40 0.87 -36.83 -7.89
N PRO A 41 0.56 -38.03 -7.38
CA PRO A 41 1.19 -38.55 -6.17
C PRO A 41 2.71 -38.65 -6.40
N MET A 42 3.49 -37.97 -5.57
CA MET A 42 4.95 -37.99 -5.60
C MET A 42 5.51 -39.13 -4.76
N ASP A 43 6.60 -39.73 -5.23
CA ASP A 43 7.38 -40.73 -4.50
C ASP A 43 8.00 -40.11 -3.23
N SER A 44 8.05 -40.89 -2.15
CA SER A 44 8.17 -40.43 -0.75
C SER A 44 9.51 -39.80 -0.33
N ASP A 45 10.47 -39.65 -1.22
CA ASP A 45 11.86 -39.32 -0.86
C ASP A 45 12.32 -37.94 -1.30
N ASP A 46 11.50 -37.20 -2.05
CA ASP A 46 11.78 -35.83 -2.43
C ASP A 46 10.95 -34.90 -1.54
N VAL A 47 11.60 -34.17 -0.63
CA VAL A 47 10.98 -33.01 0.05
C VAL A 47 10.94 -31.88 -0.98
N GLY A 48 10.17 -32.13 -2.04
CA GLY A 48 10.09 -31.26 -3.21
C GLY A 48 9.45 -29.95 -2.80
N THR A 49 10.01 -28.85 -3.30
CA THR A 49 9.37 -27.55 -3.31
C THR A 49 7.95 -27.71 -3.87
N HIS A 50 6.95 -27.63 -3.00
CA HIS A 50 5.56 -27.67 -3.42
C HIS A 50 5.25 -26.36 -4.16
N VAL A 51 5.27 -26.41 -5.48
CA VAL A 51 4.79 -25.32 -6.32
C VAL A 51 3.26 -25.30 -6.21
N LEU A 52 2.73 -24.31 -5.48
CA LEU A 52 1.32 -23.98 -5.55
C LEU A 52 1.05 -23.47 -6.97
N GLY A 53 0.35 -24.27 -7.78
CA GLY A 53 -0.09 -23.86 -9.12
C GLY A 53 -1.29 -22.91 -9.07
N LEU A 54 -2.02 -22.77 -10.19
CA LEU A 54 -3.25 -21.99 -10.23
C LEU A 54 -4.28 -22.55 -9.23
N VAL A 55 -4.82 -21.70 -8.35
CA VAL A 55 -5.87 -22.07 -7.38
C VAL A 55 -7.15 -21.29 -7.68
N GLY A 56 -8.23 -22.02 -7.99
CA GLY A 56 -9.57 -21.44 -8.13
C GLY A 56 -10.41 -21.68 -6.88
N ILE A 57 -10.86 -20.60 -6.23
CA ILE A 57 -11.75 -20.66 -5.06
C ILE A 57 -13.13 -20.14 -5.49
N PHE A 58 -14.15 -20.98 -5.34
CA PHE A 58 -15.53 -20.64 -5.66
C PHE A 58 -16.38 -20.74 -4.39
N GLY A 59 -17.17 -19.71 -4.11
CA GLY A 59 -18.07 -19.66 -2.97
C GLY A 59 -19.28 -18.78 -3.26
N GLU A 60 -20.37 -19.00 -2.52
CA GLU A 60 -21.57 -18.16 -2.60
C GLU A 60 -21.32 -16.76 -2.02
N MET A 61 -22.19 -15.80 -2.32
CA MET A 61 -22.17 -14.47 -1.72
C MET A 61 -22.21 -14.62 -0.18
N GLU A 62 -21.39 -13.85 0.55
CA GLU A 62 -21.22 -13.95 2.02
C GLU A 62 -20.53 -15.22 2.55
N SER A 63 -19.98 -16.06 1.68
CA SER A 63 -19.12 -17.18 2.10
C SER A 63 -17.77 -16.70 2.66
N CYS A 64 -17.06 -17.58 3.37
CA CYS A 64 -15.71 -17.36 3.90
C CYS A 64 -14.61 -17.30 2.81
N THR A 65 -14.94 -16.84 1.60
CA THR A 65 -14.04 -16.86 0.44
C THR A 65 -12.85 -15.91 0.63
N SER A 66 -13.08 -14.71 1.17
CA SER A 66 -11.99 -13.76 1.45
C SER A 66 -11.01 -14.32 2.50
N GLU A 67 -11.49 -15.09 3.49
CA GLU A 67 -10.66 -15.76 4.48
C GLU A 67 -9.84 -16.90 3.87
N VAL A 68 -10.43 -17.69 2.98
CA VAL A 68 -9.70 -18.76 2.27
C VAL A 68 -8.65 -18.15 1.33
N LEU A 69 -8.98 -17.06 0.63
CA LEU A 69 -8.03 -16.31 -0.19
C LEU A 69 -6.89 -15.73 0.66
N ALA A 70 -7.21 -15.16 1.83
CA ALA A 70 -6.22 -14.61 2.75
C ALA A 70 -5.25 -15.69 3.25
N VAL A 71 -5.76 -16.86 3.66
CA VAL A 71 -4.93 -18.01 4.01
C VAL A 71 -4.05 -18.42 2.83
N THR A 72 -4.62 -18.51 1.63
CA THR A 72 -3.89 -18.92 0.43
C THR A 72 -2.74 -17.94 0.12
N ALA A 73 -2.99 -16.63 0.23
CA ALA A 73 -1.95 -15.61 0.10
C ALA A 73 -0.84 -15.76 1.16
N LEU A 74 -1.18 -16.10 2.41
CA LEU A 74 -0.18 -16.38 3.45
C LEU A 74 0.62 -17.65 3.18
N LEU A 75 0.02 -18.66 2.55
CA LEU A 75 0.75 -19.86 2.14
C LEU A 75 1.72 -19.56 1.00
N TYR A 76 1.33 -18.72 0.05
CA TYR A 76 2.23 -18.20 -0.97
C TYR A 76 3.39 -17.43 -0.35
N MET A 77 3.13 -16.47 0.55
CA MET A 77 4.19 -15.73 1.25
C MET A 77 5.07 -16.61 2.14
N GLY A 78 4.57 -17.76 2.60
CA GLY A 78 5.35 -18.75 3.35
C GLY A 78 6.32 -19.56 2.49
N ASN A 79 6.20 -19.50 1.16
CA ASN A 79 7.11 -20.16 0.24
C ASN A 79 8.31 -19.23 -0.05
N HIS A 80 9.52 -19.69 0.26
CA HIS A 80 10.77 -18.94 0.05
C HIS A 80 11.02 -18.48 -1.40
N ASP A 81 10.43 -19.16 -2.39
CA ASP A 81 10.52 -18.77 -3.80
C ASP A 81 9.59 -17.61 -4.16
N ILE A 82 8.52 -17.40 -3.38
CA ILE A 82 7.51 -16.36 -3.59
C ILE A 82 7.77 -15.22 -2.61
N LYS A 83 8.47 -14.20 -3.09
CA LYS A 83 8.87 -13.06 -2.26
C LYS A 83 7.71 -12.13 -1.89
N THR A 84 6.78 -11.94 -2.83
CA THR A 84 5.70 -10.96 -2.71
C THR A 84 4.43 -11.44 -3.39
N VAL A 85 3.29 -10.97 -2.88
CA VAL A 85 1.96 -11.28 -3.40
C VAL A 85 1.26 -10.02 -3.88
N HIS A 86 0.82 -10.00 -5.13
CA HIS A 86 -0.09 -8.96 -5.62
C HIS A 86 -1.53 -9.45 -5.49
N ALA A 87 -2.39 -8.68 -4.86
CA ALA A 87 -3.80 -8.96 -4.73
C ALA A 87 -4.62 -7.88 -5.44
N ALA A 88 -5.53 -8.29 -6.31
CA ALA A 88 -6.38 -7.39 -7.06
C ALA A 88 -7.87 -7.68 -6.84
N ALA A 89 -8.66 -6.63 -6.76
CA ALA A 89 -10.12 -6.71 -6.73
C ALA A 89 -10.74 -5.55 -7.50
N TRP A 90 -11.95 -5.72 -8.04
CA TRP A 90 -12.56 -4.71 -8.91
C TRP A 90 -12.88 -3.39 -8.18
N ARG A 91 -13.40 -3.47 -6.95
CA ARG A 91 -13.80 -2.29 -6.17
C ARG A 91 -12.86 -2.01 -5.01
N ASN A 92 -12.79 -0.75 -4.61
CA ASN A 92 -11.99 -0.30 -3.47
C ASN A 92 -12.42 -0.97 -2.16
N GLU A 93 -13.73 -1.21 -1.99
CA GLU A 93 -14.30 -1.87 -0.83
C GLU A 93 -13.79 -3.31 -0.70
N ASP A 94 -13.69 -4.03 -1.82
CA ASP A 94 -13.24 -5.43 -1.88
C ASP A 94 -11.74 -5.53 -1.59
N VAL A 95 -10.93 -4.63 -2.18
CA VAL A 95 -9.51 -4.49 -1.86
C VAL A 95 -9.32 -4.24 -0.35
N THR A 96 -10.12 -3.35 0.23
CA THR A 96 -10.05 -3.02 1.66
C THR A 96 -10.45 -4.21 2.53
N LYS A 97 -11.53 -4.90 2.17
CA LYS A 97 -12.02 -6.10 2.86
C LYS A 97 -10.96 -7.20 2.84
N PHE A 98 -10.38 -7.46 1.68
CA PHE A 98 -9.32 -8.45 1.52
C PHE A 98 -8.08 -8.09 2.32
N ALA A 99 -7.58 -6.86 2.23
CA ALA A 99 -6.40 -6.41 3.00
C ALA A 99 -6.61 -6.55 4.52
N ARG A 100 -7.79 -6.18 5.03
CA ARG A 100 -8.16 -6.40 6.45
C ARG A 100 -8.18 -7.87 6.82
N CYS A 101 -8.78 -8.70 5.98
CA CYS A 101 -8.87 -10.14 6.21
C CYS A 101 -7.47 -10.78 6.24
N LEU A 102 -6.61 -10.41 5.29
CA LEU A 102 -5.23 -10.86 5.20
C LEU A 102 -4.43 -10.44 6.43
N HIS A 103 -4.47 -9.16 6.80
CA HIS A 103 -3.75 -8.64 7.96
C HIS A 103 -4.22 -9.28 9.28
N SER A 104 -5.53 -9.40 9.47
CA SER A 104 -6.12 -10.02 10.67
C SER A 104 -5.72 -11.50 10.80
N THR A 105 -5.77 -12.24 9.70
CA THR A 105 -5.38 -13.65 9.65
C THR A 105 -3.89 -13.80 9.95
N ALA A 106 -3.04 -13.00 9.29
CA ALA A 106 -1.60 -13.03 9.48
C ALA A 106 -1.19 -12.68 10.91
N SER A 107 -1.78 -11.61 11.44
CA SER A 107 -1.63 -11.17 12.83
C SER A 107 -1.95 -12.29 13.82
N THR A 108 -3.06 -13.00 13.60
CA THR A 108 -3.50 -14.11 14.46
C THR A 108 -2.50 -15.27 14.43
N VAL A 109 -2.03 -15.63 13.23
CA VAL A 109 -1.05 -16.70 13.02
C VAL A 109 0.28 -16.36 13.69
N VAL A 110 0.84 -15.18 13.42
CA VAL A 110 2.13 -14.72 13.94
C VAL A 110 2.12 -14.63 15.46
N ARG A 111 1.08 -14.03 16.05
CA ARG A 111 0.93 -13.96 17.51
C ARG A 111 0.81 -15.35 18.14
N SER A 112 0.04 -16.25 17.52
CA SER A 112 -0.07 -17.64 17.98
C SER A 112 1.24 -18.45 17.88
N MET A 113 2.12 -18.08 16.93
CA MET A 113 3.44 -18.69 16.77
C MET A 113 4.45 -18.14 17.78
N LYS A 114 4.41 -16.83 18.07
CA LYS A 114 5.28 -16.17 19.06
C LYS A 114 5.24 -16.86 20.43
N ASP A 115 4.04 -17.27 20.86
CA ASP A 115 3.85 -17.93 22.14
C ASP A 115 4.37 -19.39 22.18
N LYS A 116 4.60 -20.01 21.01
CA LYS A 116 4.89 -21.45 20.87
C LYS A 116 6.33 -21.77 20.45
N TYR A 117 7.01 -20.88 19.74
CA TYR A 117 8.32 -21.15 19.14
C TYR A 117 9.36 -20.10 19.56
N THR A 118 10.24 -20.45 20.51
CA THR A 118 11.16 -19.50 21.17
C THR A 118 12.63 -19.47 20.69
N PRO A 119 13.15 -20.35 19.79
CA PRO A 119 14.50 -20.14 19.27
C PRO A 119 14.59 -19.78 17.77
N ALA A 120 13.48 -19.72 17.03
CA ALA A 120 13.48 -19.32 15.63
C ALA A 120 13.60 -17.78 15.48
N PRO A 121 14.03 -17.24 14.31
CA PRO A 121 13.87 -15.82 14.02
C PRO A 121 12.42 -15.40 14.32
N GLN A 122 12.27 -14.28 15.02
CA GLN A 122 10.98 -13.82 15.49
C GLN A 122 10.03 -13.64 14.28
N PRO A 123 8.85 -14.30 14.27
CA PRO A 123 7.93 -14.12 13.17
C PRO A 123 7.40 -12.68 13.18
N TYR A 124 7.31 -12.08 12.00
CA TYR A 124 6.73 -10.76 11.79
C TYR A 124 5.40 -10.88 11.03
N ILE A 125 4.52 -9.90 11.22
CA ILE A 125 3.29 -9.72 10.46
C ILE A 125 3.69 -9.20 9.08
N PRO A 126 3.33 -9.90 7.98
CA PRO A 126 3.61 -9.43 6.63
C PRO A 126 3.11 -8.00 6.42
N LEU A 127 3.94 -7.17 5.80
CA LEU A 127 3.59 -5.81 5.43
C LEU A 127 2.62 -5.84 4.26
N ILE A 128 1.37 -5.54 4.56
CA ILE A 128 0.29 -5.45 3.59
C ILE A 128 0.07 -3.97 3.27
N VAL A 129 0.22 -3.61 2.00
CA VAL A 129 -0.03 -2.27 1.49
C VAL A 129 -1.28 -2.30 0.63
N ARG A 130 -2.20 -1.38 0.89
CA ARG A 130 -3.31 -1.07 0.00
C ARG A 130 -2.91 0.08 -0.90
N GLY A 131 -2.80 -0.18 -2.20
CA GLY A 131 -2.52 0.87 -3.17
C GLY A 131 -3.74 1.75 -3.44
N CYS A 132 -3.53 3.06 -3.40
CA CYS A 132 -4.41 4.09 -3.95
C CYS A 132 -3.57 5.06 -4.79
N ASN A 133 -4.19 5.99 -5.50
CA ASN A 133 -3.46 7.01 -6.26
C ASN A 133 -2.40 7.71 -5.38
N ILE A 134 -1.12 7.62 -5.80
CA ILE A 134 0.00 8.04 -4.95
C ILE A 134 -0.02 9.54 -4.61
N HIS A 135 -0.45 10.38 -5.55
CA HIS A 135 -0.60 11.82 -5.31
C HIS A 135 -1.65 12.09 -4.24
N SER A 136 -2.77 11.35 -4.30
CA SER A 136 -3.82 11.43 -3.27
C SER A 136 -3.32 10.97 -1.90
N GLU A 137 -2.45 9.95 -1.84
CA GLU A 137 -1.84 9.51 -0.57
C GLU A 137 -0.90 10.57 0.01
N VAL A 138 -0.07 11.23 -0.82
CA VAL A 138 0.80 12.34 -0.39
C VAL A 138 -0.03 13.51 0.16
N GLU A 139 -1.06 13.92 -0.57
CA GLU A 139 -2.00 14.97 -0.14
C GLU A 139 -2.70 14.60 1.17
N SER A 140 -3.10 13.33 1.31
CA SER A 140 -3.70 12.82 2.55
C SER A 140 -2.75 12.97 3.72
N PHE A 141 -1.48 12.59 3.54
CA PHE A 141 -0.46 12.70 4.59
C PHE A 141 -0.28 14.16 5.02
N ILE A 142 -0.11 15.08 4.08
CA ILE A 142 0.07 16.52 4.37
C ILE A 142 -1.12 17.06 5.17
N LYS A 143 -2.35 16.76 4.73
CA LYS A 143 -3.58 17.22 5.39
C LYS A 143 -3.77 16.62 6.78
N MET A 144 -3.38 15.35 6.96
CA MET A 144 -3.38 14.69 8.27
C MET A 144 -2.43 15.40 9.24
N ILE A 145 -1.19 15.68 8.82
CA ILE A 145 -0.23 16.42 9.62
C ILE A 145 -0.69 17.85 9.92
N GLN A 146 -1.32 18.56 8.98
CA GLN A 146 -1.80 19.93 9.23
C GLN A 146 -2.95 20.00 10.25
N GLY A 147 -3.58 18.88 10.57
CA GLY A 147 -4.67 18.83 11.54
C GLY A 147 -5.89 19.61 11.06
N ASP A 148 -6.18 19.59 9.75
CA ASP A 148 -7.30 20.35 9.15
C ASP A 148 -8.66 19.64 9.43
N LEU A 149 -8.91 19.39 10.74
CA LEU A 149 -10.04 18.86 11.53
C LEU A 149 -11.45 18.89 10.92
N LEU A 150 -11.76 19.99 10.24
CA LEU A 150 -13.16 20.45 10.15
C LEU A 150 -13.97 19.79 9.04
N ILE A 151 -13.34 18.99 8.17
CA ILE A 151 -13.99 18.21 7.10
C ILE A 151 -13.51 16.74 7.15
N TRP A 152 -13.33 16.21 8.36
CA TRP A 152 -12.78 14.87 8.57
C TRP A 152 -13.84 13.79 8.41
N ASP A 153 -13.84 13.15 7.25
CA ASP A 153 -14.23 11.75 7.19
C ASP A 153 -12.94 10.92 7.09
N THR A 154 -12.47 10.42 8.24
CA THR A 154 -11.34 9.48 8.34
C THR A 154 -11.50 8.30 7.38
N ARG A 155 -12.73 7.94 6.99
CA ARG A 155 -13.01 6.88 6.01
C ARG A 155 -12.48 7.20 4.61
N HIS A 156 -12.33 8.47 4.25
CA HIS A 156 -11.97 8.88 2.89
C HIS A 156 -10.44 8.92 2.68
N TRP A 157 -9.68 9.38 3.69
CA TRP A 157 -8.28 9.76 3.55
C TRP A 157 -7.29 8.90 4.36
N SER A 158 -7.64 8.40 5.56
CA SER A 158 -6.86 7.37 6.25
C SER A 158 -7.45 6.00 5.97
N ARG A 159 -7.02 5.45 4.84
CA ARG A 159 -7.46 4.15 4.38
C ARG A 159 -6.64 3.07 5.08
N PRO A 160 -7.27 2.07 5.73
CA PRO A 160 -6.52 1.00 6.36
C PRO A 160 -5.50 0.37 5.41
N PHE A 161 -4.28 0.25 5.89
CA PHE A 161 -3.10 -0.28 5.21
C PHE A 161 -2.61 0.56 4.03
N SER A 162 -3.04 1.81 3.88
CA SER A 162 -2.55 2.67 2.81
C SER A 162 -1.12 3.14 3.07
N LEU A 163 -0.46 3.66 2.02
CA LEU A 163 0.89 4.22 2.15
C LEU A 163 0.92 5.43 3.10
N CYS A 164 -0.11 6.27 3.08
CA CYS A 164 -0.31 7.34 4.05
C CYS A 164 -0.35 6.80 5.48
N GLU A 165 -1.16 5.78 5.79
CA GLU A 165 -1.22 5.20 7.14
C GLU A 165 0.15 4.64 7.57
N TRP A 166 0.81 3.87 6.70
CA TRP A 166 2.14 3.33 6.99
C TRP A 166 3.16 4.45 7.21
N LEU A 167 3.10 5.52 6.42
CA LEU A 167 3.98 6.67 6.59
C LEU A 167 3.70 7.40 7.91
N LEU A 168 2.44 7.57 8.31
CA LEU A 168 2.07 8.14 9.62
C LEU A 168 2.66 7.31 10.77
N LYS A 169 2.65 5.98 10.65
CA LYS A 169 3.35 5.10 11.59
C LYS A 169 4.86 5.32 11.54
N ILE A 170 5.48 5.36 10.36
CA ILE A 170 6.94 5.60 10.22
C ILE A 170 7.36 6.88 10.94
N VAL A 171 6.64 7.99 10.72
CA VAL A 171 6.96 9.29 11.33
C VAL A 171 6.49 9.41 12.78
N GLN A 172 5.73 8.44 13.29
CA GLN A 172 5.20 8.38 14.65
C GLN A 172 4.31 9.58 15.00
N HIS A 173 3.34 9.88 14.13
CA HIS A 173 2.38 10.97 14.32
C HIS A 173 1.15 10.50 15.10
N ASP A 174 0.74 11.24 16.13
CA ASP A 174 -0.40 10.96 16.99
C ASP A 174 -0.45 9.50 17.52
N GLU A 175 -1.51 8.76 17.18
CA GLU A 175 -1.78 7.38 17.59
C GLU A 175 -1.16 6.34 16.65
N PHE A 176 -0.54 6.77 15.55
CA PHE A 176 0.07 5.89 14.57
C PHE A 176 1.47 5.46 15.05
N ASP A 177 1.59 4.20 15.47
CA ASP A 177 2.87 3.59 15.81
C ASP A 177 2.99 2.20 15.12
N LEU A 178 4.23 1.74 14.98
CA LEU A 178 4.54 0.40 14.48
C LEU A 178 4.40 -0.60 15.64
N ASP A 179 3.80 -1.76 15.37
CA ASP A 179 3.80 -2.91 16.27
C ASP A 179 5.22 -3.50 16.34
N GLN A 180 5.59 -4.09 17.48
CA GLN A 180 6.85 -4.84 17.62
C GLN A 180 6.92 -6.08 16.72
N LEU A 181 5.76 -6.52 16.21
CA LEU A 181 5.63 -7.60 15.25
C LEU A 181 5.54 -7.11 13.81
N ASP A 182 5.55 -5.81 13.55
CA ASP A 182 5.64 -5.30 12.18
C ASP A 182 6.99 -5.66 11.57
N ARG A 183 7.04 -5.59 10.23
CA ARG A 183 8.22 -5.93 9.45
C ARG A 183 9.46 -5.13 9.89
N PRO A 184 10.61 -5.77 10.20
CA PRO A 184 11.80 -5.08 10.70
C PRO A 184 12.31 -3.95 9.80
N GLU A 185 12.18 -4.08 8.49
CA GLU A 185 12.61 -3.09 7.51
C GLU A 185 11.84 -1.76 7.66
N LEU A 186 10.61 -1.76 8.20
CA LEU A 186 9.91 -0.52 8.56
C LEU A 186 10.61 0.23 9.69
N LEU A 187 11.24 -0.49 10.63
CA LEU A 187 12.04 0.14 11.69
C LEU A 187 13.32 0.75 11.12
N GLU A 188 13.90 0.15 10.08
CA GLU A 188 15.04 0.70 9.36
C GLU A 188 14.66 1.98 8.62
N ILE A 189 13.52 1.99 7.91
CA ILE A 189 12.97 3.19 7.26
C ILE A 189 12.69 4.28 8.30
N ARG A 190 12.07 3.93 9.44
CA ARG A 190 11.85 4.86 10.57
C ARG A 190 13.16 5.40 11.13
N GLN A 191 14.19 4.57 11.23
CA GLN A 191 15.51 5.01 11.71
C GLN A 191 16.16 5.98 10.71
N LYS A 192 16.12 5.66 9.41
CA LYS A 192 16.56 6.54 8.32
C LYS A 192 15.82 7.88 8.35
N TRP A 193 14.49 7.85 8.53
CA TRP A 193 13.67 9.05 8.74
C TRP A 193 14.16 9.88 9.93
N LYS A 194 14.52 9.27 11.06
CA LYS A 194 14.97 9.98 12.26
C LYS A 194 16.37 10.58 12.11
N THR A 195 17.28 9.91 11.41
CA THR A 195 18.70 10.28 11.40
C THR A 195 19.16 11.01 10.14
N SER A 196 18.52 10.79 8.98
CA SER A 196 18.97 11.41 7.73
C SER A 196 18.78 12.93 7.78
N ALA A 197 19.77 13.65 7.24
CA ALA A 197 19.70 15.10 7.10
C ALA A 197 18.67 15.53 6.04
N ASP A 198 18.35 14.66 5.07
CA ASP A 198 17.43 14.95 3.97
C ASP A 198 16.01 15.24 4.47
N TYR A 199 15.63 14.63 5.60
CA TYR A 199 14.29 14.76 6.17
C TYR A 199 14.19 15.81 7.30
N VAL A 200 15.20 16.66 7.52
CA VAL A 200 15.17 17.68 8.61
C VAL A 200 13.96 18.60 8.46
N GLY A 201 13.71 19.13 7.25
CA GLY A 201 12.58 20.02 7.01
C GLY A 201 11.24 19.32 7.20
N LEU A 202 11.12 18.10 6.66
CA LEU A 202 9.92 17.28 6.80
C LEU A 202 9.64 16.90 8.25
N ARG A 203 10.67 16.60 9.06
CA ARG A 203 10.51 16.37 10.51
C ARG A 203 10.01 17.61 11.24
N ALA A 204 10.56 18.79 10.92
CA ALA A 204 10.10 20.04 11.50
C ALA A 204 8.62 20.31 11.15
N PHE A 205 8.21 19.99 9.92
CA PHE A 205 6.81 20.07 9.51
C PHE A 205 5.91 19.08 10.29
N VAL A 206 6.31 17.81 10.39
CA VAL A 206 5.56 16.78 11.15
C VAL A 206 5.42 17.14 12.64
N ASN A 207 6.42 17.82 13.21
CA ASN A 207 6.39 18.30 14.60
C ASN A 207 5.63 19.63 14.76
N HIS A 208 5.06 20.20 13.69
CA HIS A 208 4.43 21.51 13.67
C HIS A 208 5.37 22.68 14.06
N ASP A 209 6.68 22.51 13.89
CA ASP A 209 7.66 23.58 14.09
C ASP A 209 7.64 24.59 12.93
N ILE A 210 7.23 24.12 11.73
CA ILE A 210 7.11 24.90 10.51
C ILE A 210 5.86 24.50 9.72
N GLU A 211 5.43 25.39 8.84
CA GLU A 211 4.37 25.14 7.87
C GLU A 211 4.89 24.36 6.65
N PHE A 212 4.01 23.67 5.93
CA PHE A 212 4.42 22.80 4.82
C PHE A 212 5.20 23.56 3.72
N TRP A 213 4.75 24.76 3.35
CA TRP A 213 5.43 25.60 2.35
C TRP A 213 6.81 26.12 2.81
N GLN A 214 7.16 25.93 4.08
CA GLN A 214 8.47 26.29 4.63
C GLN A 214 9.47 25.13 4.60
N VAL A 215 9.05 23.92 4.21
CA VAL A 215 9.95 22.78 4.00
C VAL A 215 10.87 23.12 2.82
N LYS A 216 12.10 23.55 3.14
CA LYS A 216 13.09 23.95 2.12
C LYS A 216 13.72 22.72 1.47
N GLU A 217 14.05 22.87 0.19
CA GLU A 217 15.02 22.02 -0.48
C GLU A 217 16.31 21.98 0.34
N VAL A 218 16.69 20.79 0.80
CA VAL A 218 18.08 20.50 1.12
C VAL A 218 18.75 20.29 -0.23
N ASP A 219 19.58 21.24 -0.65
CA ASP A 219 20.34 21.14 -1.89
C ASP A 219 21.19 19.87 -1.86
N PRO A 220 20.89 18.84 -2.68
CA PRO A 220 21.61 17.57 -2.66
C PRO A 220 23.10 17.74 -3.00
N THR A 221 23.48 18.84 -3.66
CA THR A 221 24.87 19.14 -4.01
C THR A 221 25.73 19.55 -2.81
N HIS A 222 25.13 19.77 -1.64
CA HIS A 222 25.84 20.14 -0.41
C HIS A 222 26.35 18.96 0.44
N TYR A 223 26.10 17.72 0.02
CA TYR A 223 26.72 16.53 0.63
C TYR A 223 27.70 15.88 -0.34
N HIS A 224 28.97 16.29 -0.22
CA HIS A 224 30.08 15.43 -0.64
C HIS A 224 30.25 14.36 0.43
N ASP A 225 29.84 13.11 0.15
CA ASP A 225 30.64 11.92 0.50
C ASP A 225 30.00 10.59 0.04
N ASN A 226 30.67 9.98 -0.95
CA ASN A 226 30.97 8.55 -1.12
C ASN A 226 30.09 7.49 -0.39
N GLU A 227 28.96 7.09 -0.99
CA GLU A 227 28.41 5.73 -0.80
C GLU A 227 27.90 5.15 -2.14
N PRO A 228 27.90 3.81 -2.31
CA PRO A 228 27.56 3.18 -3.57
C PRO A 228 26.08 3.39 -3.92
N GLN A 229 25.85 3.93 -5.11
CA GLN A 229 24.55 4.29 -5.64
C GLN A 229 23.64 3.05 -5.82
N THR A 230 22.66 2.89 -4.94
CA THR A 230 21.32 2.44 -5.36
C THR A 230 20.69 3.57 -6.16
N THR A 231 19.99 3.23 -7.25
CA THR A 231 19.29 4.10 -8.21
C THR A 231 19.02 5.49 -7.67
N THR A 232 19.72 6.49 -8.19
CA THR A 232 19.74 7.81 -7.57
C THR A 232 18.42 8.55 -7.81
N LEU A 233 18.06 9.45 -6.90
CA LEU A 233 16.93 10.37 -7.01
C LEU A 233 16.90 11.10 -8.38
N ALA A 234 18.07 11.33 -8.96
CA ALA A 234 18.25 11.92 -10.29
C ALA A 234 17.78 11.01 -11.43
N ASP A 235 18.00 9.69 -11.33
CA ASP A 235 17.56 8.73 -12.35
C ASP A 235 16.02 8.68 -12.41
N PHE A 236 15.36 8.71 -11.24
CA PHE A 236 13.90 8.72 -11.14
C PHE A 236 13.27 10.02 -11.66
N LEU A 237 13.88 11.18 -11.36
CA LEU A 237 13.44 12.47 -11.87
C LEU A 237 13.63 12.61 -13.39
N SER A 238 14.61 11.91 -13.96
CA SER A 238 14.86 11.91 -15.40
C SER A 238 13.81 11.13 -16.18
N GLU A 239 13.22 10.10 -15.57
CA GLU A 239 12.24 9.20 -16.22
C GLU A 239 10.83 9.83 -16.23
N GLU A 240 10.43 10.50 -15.14
CA GLU A 240 9.10 11.12 -14.99
C GLU A 240 8.91 12.38 -15.85
N LEU A 241 10.00 13.06 -16.23
CA LEU A 241 10.01 14.22 -17.14
C LEU A 241 9.90 13.84 -18.63
N THR A 242 9.89 12.54 -18.97
CA THR A 242 9.78 12.07 -20.37
C THR A 242 8.38 11.58 -20.75
N ILE A 243 7.37 11.84 -19.93
CA ILE A 243 5.98 11.46 -20.23
C ILE A 243 5.42 12.37 -21.35
N ASP A 244 5.52 11.85 -22.56
CA ASP A 244 4.77 12.11 -23.80
C ASP A 244 4.05 13.47 -23.94
N GLU A 245 4.73 14.44 -24.54
CA GLU A 245 4.11 15.65 -25.14
C GLU A 245 3.34 15.36 -26.45
N ASP A 246 3.09 14.09 -26.81
CA ASP A 246 2.65 13.70 -28.16
C ASP A 246 1.15 13.34 -28.33
N GLU A 247 0.28 13.55 -27.34
CA GLU A 247 -1.17 13.35 -27.51
C GLU A 247 -2.01 14.60 -27.19
N GLU A 248 -1.93 15.64 -28.02
CA GLU A 248 -3.05 16.58 -28.14
C GLU A 248 -3.13 17.21 -29.55
N LYS A 249 -3.68 16.46 -30.50
CA LYS A 249 -4.33 17.03 -31.69
C LYS A 249 -5.65 16.33 -31.96
N ASP A 250 -6.69 17.17 -31.98
CA ASP A 250 -8.05 16.97 -32.53
C ASP A 250 -9.16 16.76 -31.47
N LYS A 251 -9.86 17.85 -31.12
CA LYS A 251 -11.24 18.07 -31.61
C LYS A 251 -11.86 19.40 -31.20
N ASP A 252 -12.46 20.02 -32.21
CA ASP A 252 -13.30 21.22 -32.19
C ASP A 252 -14.67 21.05 -31.50
N SER A 253 -15.09 22.15 -30.88
CA SER A 253 -16.45 22.71 -30.77
C SER A 253 -17.52 22.01 -29.89
N SER A 254 -17.97 22.71 -28.84
CA SER A 254 -19.23 23.48 -28.91
C SER A 254 -19.44 24.34 -27.64
N SER A 255 -20.04 25.51 -27.87
CA SER A 255 -20.37 26.57 -26.91
C SER A 255 -21.42 26.17 -25.88
N LEU A 256 -21.37 26.79 -24.69
CA LEU A 256 -22.49 27.56 -24.12
C LEU A 256 -22.07 28.37 -22.87
N ASP A 257 -22.68 29.55 -22.78
CA ASP A 257 -22.60 30.57 -21.73
C ASP A 257 -22.71 30.05 -20.30
N ALA A 258 -21.87 30.59 -19.41
CA ALA A 258 -22.23 30.86 -18.03
C ALA A 258 -21.38 32.00 -17.47
N THR A 259 -22.02 33.17 -17.34
CA THR A 259 -21.56 34.34 -16.59
C THR A 259 -21.42 34.00 -15.10
N LEU A 260 -20.21 34.01 -14.57
CA LEU A 260 -19.94 33.99 -13.13
C LEU A 260 -18.90 35.04 -12.75
N SER A 261 -19.19 35.67 -11.61
CA SER A 261 -18.70 36.95 -11.16
C SER A 261 -17.21 36.99 -10.82
N GLU A 262 -16.49 37.85 -11.54
CA GLU A 262 -15.21 38.41 -11.13
C GLU A 262 -15.42 39.31 -9.91
N LYS A 263 -15.09 38.81 -8.73
CA LYS A 263 -14.74 39.65 -7.57
C LYS A 263 -13.91 38.83 -6.59
N ASN A 264 -12.71 39.34 -6.32
CA ASN A 264 -11.67 38.88 -5.38
C ASN A 264 -10.48 38.13 -6.01
N VAL A 265 -9.93 38.66 -7.10
CA VAL A 265 -8.50 38.50 -7.44
C VAL A 265 -7.90 39.90 -7.47
N GLU A 266 -7.67 40.48 -6.30
CA GLU A 266 -6.84 41.68 -6.17
C GLU A 266 -5.59 41.27 -5.39
N GLU A 267 -4.43 41.53 -6.03
CA GLU A 267 -3.07 41.53 -5.49
C GLU A 267 -2.29 40.18 -5.37
N GLU A 268 -1.96 39.57 -6.53
CA GLU A 268 -0.68 38.84 -6.71
C GLU A 268 0.00 39.21 -8.07
N GLU A 269 -0.25 40.42 -8.59
CA GLU A 269 0.46 40.91 -9.78
C GLU A 269 1.84 41.48 -9.39
N GLY A 270 2.91 40.70 -9.59
CA GLY A 270 4.26 41.25 -9.53
C GLY A 270 5.44 40.27 -9.48
N LEU A 271 5.21 38.96 -9.33
CA LEU A 271 6.32 38.00 -9.32
C LEU A 271 6.76 37.68 -10.75
N SER A 272 8.07 37.75 -11.00
CA SER A 272 8.61 37.37 -12.31
C SER A 272 8.36 35.88 -12.60
N ALA A 273 8.29 35.49 -13.87
CA ALA A 273 8.15 34.08 -14.25
C ALA A 273 9.23 33.17 -13.62
N GLU A 274 10.41 33.72 -13.36
CA GLU A 274 11.51 33.03 -12.68
C GLU A 274 11.21 32.79 -11.18
N GLU A 275 10.57 33.75 -10.52
CA GLU A 275 10.12 33.60 -9.13
C GLU A 275 8.94 32.63 -9.01
N GLN A 276 8.00 32.64 -9.96
CA GLN A 276 6.92 31.64 -10.02
C GLN A 276 7.47 30.23 -10.25
N ALA A 277 8.41 30.06 -11.19
CA ALA A 277 9.08 28.77 -11.41
C ALA A 277 9.88 28.31 -10.19
N ALA A 278 10.56 29.22 -9.49
CA ALA A 278 11.27 28.91 -8.26
C ALA A 278 10.31 28.56 -7.09
N ARG A 279 9.13 29.19 -7.01
CA ARG A 279 8.08 28.82 -6.05
C ARG A 279 7.52 27.43 -6.35
N LEU A 280 7.17 27.15 -7.61
CA LEU A 280 6.70 25.83 -8.05
C LEU A 280 7.73 24.74 -7.76
N LYS A 281 9.02 24.98 -8.06
CA LYS A 281 10.10 24.02 -7.71
C LYS A 281 10.20 23.75 -6.21
N LYS A 282 10.07 24.78 -5.38
CA LYS A 282 10.08 24.64 -3.91
C LYS A 282 8.89 23.83 -3.38
N GLU A 283 7.71 23.95 -3.99
CA GLU A 283 6.51 23.20 -3.58
C GLU A 283 6.56 21.74 -4.03
N VAL A 284 7.15 21.44 -5.19
CA VAL A 284 7.23 20.08 -5.73
C VAL A 284 8.16 19.18 -4.91
N TRP A 285 9.20 19.74 -4.29
CA TRP A 285 10.22 18.93 -3.62
C TRP A 285 9.75 18.21 -2.34
N PRO A 286 9.03 18.85 -1.39
CA PRO A 286 8.47 18.16 -0.22
C PRO A 286 7.52 17.02 -0.58
N HIS A 287 6.67 17.22 -1.60
CA HIS A 287 5.80 16.16 -2.13
C HIS A 287 6.62 14.97 -2.62
N LYS A 288 7.70 15.24 -3.35
CA LYS A 288 8.57 14.18 -3.87
C LYS A 288 9.27 13.42 -2.75
N LEU A 289 9.74 14.09 -1.70
CA LEU A 289 10.33 13.42 -0.54
C LEU A 289 9.32 12.50 0.19
N ILE A 290 8.07 12.95 0.35
CA ILE A 290 7.00 12.12 0.92
C ILE A 290 6.77 10.90 0.01
N GLN A 291 6.66 11.12 -1.30
CA GLN A 291 6.48 10.04 -2.27
C GLN A 291 7.63 9.02 -2.21
N LEU A 292 8.87 9.47 -2.05
CA LEU A 292 10.02 8.58 -1.92
C LEU A 292 9.98 7.72 -0.66
N LEU A 293 9.55 8.28 0.48
CA LEU A 293 9.33 7.47 1.69
C LEU A 293 8.21 6.45 1.50
N MET A 294 7.15 6.81 0.76
CA MET A 294 6.09 5.86 0.41
C MET A 294 6.57 4.74 -0.53
N ILE A 295 7.49 5.06 -1.46
CA ILE A 295 8.14 4.06 -2.31
C ILE A 295 9.04 3.15 -1.48
N ASP A 296 9.82 3.68 -0.53
CA ASP A 296 10.64 2.89 0.39
C ASP A 296 9.76 1.88 1.18
N ILE A 297 8.57 2.28 1.63
CA ILE A 297 7.58 1.39 2.27
C ILE A 297 7.08 0.32 1.31
N LEU A 298 6.76 0.69 0.07
CA LEU A 298 6.24 -0.22 -0.94
C LEU A 298 7.28 -1.27 -1.36
N ASP A 299 8.55 -0.87 -1.49
CA ASP A 299 9.67 -1.75 -1.88
C ASP A 299 9.93 -2.85 -0.83
N VAL A 300 9.50 -2.66 0.43
CA VAL A 300 9.59 -3.68 1.50
C VAL A 300 8.26 -4.38 1.81
N ALA A 301 7.20 -4.15 1.01
CA ALA A 301 5.91 -4.79 1.23
C ALA A 301 5.91 -6.29 0.85
N ASP A 302 5.28 -7.12 1.68
CA ASP A 302 5.06 -8.54 1.38
C ASP A 302 3.85 -8.73 0.45
N ALA A 303 2.84 -7.86 0.61
CA ALA A 303 1.64 -7.90 -0.20
C ALA A 303 1.17 -6.51 -0.63
N LEU A 304 0.77 -6.39 -1.88
CA LEU A 304 0.15 -5.19 -2.44
C LEU A 304 -1.28 -5.50 -2.89
N CYS A 305 -2.25 -4.82 -2.30
CA CYS A 305 -3.67 -4.93 -2.59
C CYS A 305 -4.15 -3.70 -3.40
N THR A 306 -4.58 -3.86 -4.66
CA THR A 306 -5.00 -2.73 -5.52
C THR A 306 -6.26 -3.02 -6.32
N THR A 307 -6.89 -1.98 -6.87
CA THR A 307 -7.78 -2.17 -8.04
C THR A 307 -6.96 -2.25 -9.33
N PRO A 308 -7.48 -2.85 -10.42
CA PRO A 308 -6.79 -2.89 -11.71
C PRO A 308 -6.46 -1.51 -12.30
N HIS A 309 -7.20 -0.48 -11.90
CA HIS A 309 -6.92 0.89 -12.32
C HIS A 309 -5.69 1.45 -11.61
N VAL A 310 -5.63 1.30 -10.28
CA VAL A 310 -4.53 1.81 -9.45
C VAL A 310 -3.25 1.02 -9.69
N SER A 311 -3.32 -0.28 -9.98
CA SER A 311 -2.12 -1.09 -10.24
C SER A 311 -1.27 -0.63 -11.43
N ARG A 312 -1.80 0.28 -12.26
CA ARG A 312 -1.10 0.87 -13.41
C ARG A 312 -0.27 2.10 -13.05
N ASP A 313 -0.45 2.69 -11.86
CA ASP A 313 0.43 3.77 -11.43
C ASP A 313 1.86 3.22 -11.30
N VAL A 314 2.85 3.97 -11.79
CA VAL A 314 4.27 3.57 -11.89
C VAL A 314 4.81 2.81 -10.66
N PRO A 315 4.64 3.30 -9.41
CA PRO A 315 5.19 2.57 -8.26
C PRO A 315 4.54 1.19 -8.06
N TYR A 316 3.25 1.05 -8.34
CA TYR A 316 2.54 -0.21 -8.17
C TYR A 316 2.76 -1.19 -9.32
N ASP A 317 2.93 -0.71 -10.55
CA ASP A 317 3.24 -1.54 -11.73
C ASP A 317 4.58 -2.28 -11.54
N LYS A 318 5.60 -1.60 -10.98
CA LYS A 318 6.88 -2.24 -10.61
C LYS A 318 6.69 -3.38 -9.60
N PHE A 319 5.88 -3.16 -8.56
CA PHE A 319 5.59 -4.20 -7.56
C PHE A 319 4.84 -5.37 -8.19
N TRP A 320 3.77 -5.07 -8.94
CA TRP A 320 2.96 -6.08 -9.62
C TRP A 320 3.80 -6.97 -10.55
N ARG A 321 4.63 -6.39 -11.42
CA ARG A 321 5.47 -7.15 -12.36
C ARG A 321 6.52 -8.04 -11.68
N SER A 322 6.88 -7.72 -10.43
CA SER A 322 7.84 -8.50 -9.65
C SER A 322 7.18 -9.47 -8.66
N ALA A 323 5.85 -9.48 -8.56
CA ALA A 323 5.11 -10.36 -7.67
C ALA A 323 5.31 -11.83 -8.02
N GLY A 324 5.62 -12.65 -7.02
CA GLY A 324 5.80 -14.10 -7.19
C GLY A 324 4.47 -14.86 -7.24
N ALA A 325 3.38 -14.25 -6.77
CA ALA A 325 2.03 -14.77 -6.90
C ALA A 325 1.02 -13.63 -7.06
N VAL A 326 -0.08 -13.92 -7.76
CA VAL A 326 -1.20 -13.00 -7.94
C VAL A 326 -2.49 -13.62 -7.43
N VAL A 327 -3.26 -12.85 -6.66
CA VAL A 327 -4.54 -13.26 -6.06
C VAL A 327 -5.63 -12.32 -6.56
N PHE A 328 -6.74 -12.88 -7.03
CA PHE A 328 -7.89 -12.09 -7.46
C PHE A 328 -9.09 -12.37 -6.56
N ASP A 329 -9.58 -11.33 -5.88
CA ASP A 329 -10.90 -11.37 -5.23
C ASP A 329 -11.97 -10.95 -6.25
N GLU A 330 -13.12 -11.62 -6.20
CA GLU A 330 -14.23 -11.41 -7.14
C GLU A 330 -13.84 -11.50 -8.64
N ALA A 331 -12.99 -12.46 -9.00
CA ALA A 331 -12.44 -12.61 -10.34
C ALA A 331 -13.49 -12.69 -11.48
N THR A 332 -14.74 -13.04 -11.17
CA THR A 332 -15.86 -13.03 -12.13
C THR A 332 -16.18 -11.65 -12.69
N HIS A 333 -15.79 -10.58 -12.01
CA HIS A 333 -15.99 -9.19 -12.46
C HIS A 333 -14.81 -8.62 -13.24
N LEU A 334 -13.71 -9.35 -13.36
CA LEU A 334 -12.54 -8.91 -14.12
C LEU A 334 -12.81 -9.04 -15.62
N SER A 335 -12.25 -8.09 -16.38
CA SER A 335 -12.26 -8.20 -17.83
C SER A 335 -11.43 -9.43 -18.27
N LYS A 336 -11.72 -9.99 -19.45
CA LYS A 336 -10.91 -11.11 -20.00
C LYS A 336 -9.44 -10.73 -20.13
N SER A 337 -9.14 -9.46 -20.43
CA SER A 337 -7.76 -8.96 -20.49
C SER A 337 -7.10 -8.98 -19.12
N ASP A 338 -7.79 -8.57 -18.06
CA ASP A 338 -7.21 -8.58 -16.70
C ASP A 338 -7.04 -10.02 -16.18
N ALA A 339 -7.99 -10.90 -16.51
CA ALA A 339 -7.93 -12.32 -16.14
C ALA A 339 -6.91 -13.14 -16.95
N MET A 340 -6.46 -12.65 -18.10
CA MET A 340 -5.45 -13.31 -18.94
C MET A 340 -4.01 -13.00 -18.53
N ILE A 341 -3.79 -12.04 -17.62
CA ILE A 341 -2.46 -11.67 -17.14
C ILE A 341 -1.97 -12.62 -16.02
N VAL A 342 -2.82 -13.56 -15.58
CA VAL A 342 -2.56 -14.53 -14.50
C VAL A 342 -1.82 -15.77 -14.98
#